data_AF-A0A436WIY5-F1
#
_entry.id   AF-A0A436WIY5-F1
#
_cell.length_a   1.000
_cell.length_b   1.000
_cell.length_c   1.000
_cell.angle_alpha   90.00
_cell.angle_beta   90.00
_cell.angle_gamma   90.00
#
_symmetry.space_group_name_H-M   'P 1'
#
loop_
_entity.id
_entity.type
_entity.pdbx_description
1 polymer ?
#
loop_
_entity_poly.entity_id
_entity_poly.type
_entity_poly.pdbx_seq_one_letter_code
_entity_poly.pdbx_strand_id
1 'polypeptide(L)'
;MKNEPFAPNRRQALGLGLVLAGAASVNVVPGFQLLASAQAAIPPAAQKIADHFSSVKSMSGEFVQFGPKGEQTGGKFFLERPGKIRFNYDGSSNFRVISDGKSVVILNKKLNTSDLYPLSKTPLKLLLDNRIDLSGGRVKSVKEEDDLTTIQLSDKSVFGNARITMMFDPKSYELRQWTITDAQGKDTTVMIFNVKEGVSFAPDTFAIDYTANREVNTKTR
;
A
#
# COMPACT_ATOMS: atom_id res chain seq x y z
N MET A 1 -25.81 59.74 -53.83
CA MET A 1 -25.52 60.16 -52.44
C MET A 1 -24.33 59.35 -51.94
N LYS A 2 -23.23 60.05 -51.62
CA LYS A 2 -22.10 59.66 -50.76
C LYS A 2 -21.12 58.56 -51.28
N ASN A 3 -20.11 59.07 -52.00
CA ASN A 3 -18.65 58.87 -51.88
C ASN A 3 -18.04 57.45 -51.74
N GLU A 4 -17.39 57.02 -52.82
CA GLU A 4 -16.15 56.20 -52.95
C GLU A 4 -14.96 56.77 -52.12
N PRO A 5 -13.71 56.19 -52.04
CA PRO A 5 -13.04 55.18 -52.92
C PRO A 5 -12.23 54.07 -52.19
N PHE A 6 -11.96 52.88 -52.77
CA PHE A 6 -10.99 52.49 -53.82
C PHE A 6 -9.58 52.13 -53.31
N ALA A 7 -9.42 50.83 -53.00
CA ALA A 7 -8.33 49.91 -53.40
C ALA A 7 -6.84 50.31 -53.13
N PRO A 8 -5.85 49.54 -53.65
CA PRO A 8 -5.18 48.44 -52.94
C PRO A 8 -3.66 48.66 -52.84
N ASN A 9 -2.90 47.77 -52.20
CA ASN A 9 -1.49 47.65 -52.59
C ASN A 9 -0.90 46.23 -52.54
N ARG A 10 -0.35 45.90 -53.71
CA ARG A 10 0.49 44.76 -54.06
C ARG A 10 1.68 44.61 -53.10
N ARG A 11 2.07 43.37 -52.82
CA ARG A 11 3.23 42.75 -53.50
C ARG A 11 3.31 41.25 -53.23
N GLN A 12 3.49 40.55 -54.33
CA GLN A 12 3.83 39.14 -54.45
C GLN A 12 5.18 38.87 -53.79
N ALA A 13 5.36 37.69 -53.22
CA ALA A 13 6.45 36.79 -53.59
C ALA A 13 6.24 35.43 -52.91
N LEU A 14 5.86 34.45 -53.74
CA LEU A 14 6.21 33.05 -53.53
C LEU A 14 7.73 32.96 -53.42
N GLY A 15 8.21 32.28 -52.37
CA GLY A 15 9.61 31.93 -52.20
C GLY A 15 9.71 30.64 -51.41
N LEU A 16 9.51 29.51 -52.10
CA LEU A 16 9.98 28.21 -51.64
C LEU A 16 11.51 28.28 -51.52
N GLY A 17 12.01 28.27 -50.28
CA GLY A 17 13.42 28.15 -49.95
C GLY A 17 13.59 27.03 -48.93
N LEU A 18 14.04 25.87 -49.40
CA LEU A 18 14.31 24.66 -48.63
C LEU A 18 15.70 24.77 -47.98
N VAL A 19 15.80 24.21 -46.76
CA VAL A 19 17.01 23.72 -46.06
C VAL A 19 17.96 24.76 -45.48
N LEU A 20 18.16 24.70 -44.16
CA LEU A 20 19.46 24.47 -43.53
C LEU A 20 19.27 24.15 -42.03
N ALA A 21 20.08 23.19 -41.57
CA ALA A 21 20.07 22.57 -40.25
C ALA A 21 19.91 23.57 -39.09
N GLY A 22 18.84 23.39 -38.31
CA GLY A 22 18.66 24.08 -37.04
C GLY A 22 19.58 23.53 -35.97
N ALA A 23 20.81 24.04 -35.87
CA ALA A 23 21.49 24.12 -34.59
C ALA A 23 20.77 25.21 -33.78
N ALA A 24 19.70 24.84 -33.09
CA ALA A 24 19.10 25.72 -32.09
C ALA A 24 20.10 25.83 -30.93
N SER A 25 20.86 26.93 -30.93
CA SER A 25 21.58 27.42 -29.77
C SER A 25 20.55 27.68 -28.67
N VAL A 26 20.44 26.74 -27.73
CA VAL A 26 19.69 26.91 -26.50
C VAL A 26 20.37 28.03 -25.73
N ASN A 27 19.82 29.23 -25.80
CA ASN A 27 20.19 30.32 -24.90
C ASN A 27 19.75 29.90 -23.49
N VAL A 28 20.70 29.37 -22.71
CA VAL A 28 20.51 29.06 -21.30
C VAL A 28 20.35 30.39 -20.58
N VAL A 29 19.12 30.72 -20.18
CA VAL A 29 18.87 31.84 -19.27
C VAL A 29 19.55 31.49 -17.93
N PRO A 30 20.51 32.29 -17.44
CA PRO A 30 21.11 32.06 -16.14
C PRO A 30 20.04 32.27 -15.08
N GLY A 31 19.60 31.21 -14.39
CA GLY A 31 18.66 31.32 -13.27
C GLY A 31 17.58 30.24 -13.19
N PHE A 32 17.34 29.47 -14.26
CA PHE A 32 16.45 28.31 -14.19
C PHE A 32 17.24 27.04 -13.86
N GLN A 33 17.47 26.80 -12.57
CA GLN A 33 17.85 25.48 -12.08
C GLN A 33 16.61 24.59 -12.18
N LEU A 34 16.59 23.68 -13.16
CA LEU A 34 15.66 22.57 -13.14
C LEU A 34 15.99 21.75 -11.89
N LEU A 35 15.23 21.95 -10.81
CA LEU A 35 15.21 21.04 -9.67
C LEU A 35 14.60 19.72 -10.16
N ALA A 36 15.42 18.92 -10.84
CA ALA A 36 15.12 17.52 -11.07
C ALA A 36 14.89 16.92 -9.69
N SER A 37 13.63 16.56 -9.41
CA SER A 37 13.30 15.82 -8.20
C SER A 37 14.06 14.50 -8.31
N ALA A 38 15.17 14.36 -7.59
CA ALA A 38 15.87 13.09 -7.48
C ALA A 38 14.91 12.15 -6.76
N GLN A 39 14.13 11.39 -7.53
CA GLN A 39 13.39 10.27 -7.00
C GLN A 39 14.47 9.33 -6.46
N ALA A 40 14.61 9.26 -5.14
CA ALA A 40 15.61 8.43 -4.49
C ALA A 40 15.54 7.02 -5.09
N ALA A 41 16.65 6.57 -5.69
CA ALA A 41 16.71 5.25 -6.26
C ALA A 41 16.44 4.24 -5.13
N ILE A 42 15.51 3.32 -5.36
CA ILE A 42 15.19 2.28 -4.37
C ILE A 42 16.43 1.39 -4.25
N PRO A 43 16.98 1.22 -3.04
CA PRO A 43 18.13 0.34 -2.84
C PRO A 43 17.82 -1.08 -3.35
N PRO A 44 18.73 -1.72 -4.10
CA PRO A 44 18.51 -3.08 -4.60
C PRO A 44 18.24 -4.10 -3.49
N ALA A 45 18.77 -3.90 -2.28
CA ALA A 45 18.55 -4.79 -1.15
C ALA A 45 17.11 -4.72 -0.61
N ALA A 46 16.51 -3.53 -0.51
CA ALA A 46 15.10 -3.40 -0.16
C ALA A 46 14.14 -4.10 -1.14
N GLN A 47 14.42 -4.08 -2.45
CA GLN A 47 13.61 -4.84 -3.40
C GLN A 47 13.75 -6.35 -3.19
N LYS A 48 14.96 -6.85 -2.92
CA LYS A 48 15.18 -8.28 -2.59
C LYS A 48 14.40 -8.70 -1.34
N ILE A 49 14.37 -7.85 -0.30
CA ILE A 49 13.60 -8.10 0.92
C ILE A 49 12.09 -8.15 0.62
N ALA A 50 11.59 -7.17 -0.12
CA ALA A 50 10.17 -7.12 -0.51
C ALA A 50 9.77 -8.33 -1.38
N ASP A 51 10.64 -8.76 -2.30
CA ASP A 51 10.45 -9.94 -3.13
C ASP A 51 10.47 -11.23 -2.29
N HIS A 52 11.40 -11.36 -1.34
CA HIS A 52 11.45 -12.47 -0.40
C HIS A 52 10.15 -12.58 0.40
N PHE A 53 9.72 -11.49 1.04
CA PHE A 53 8.47 -11.51 1.81
C PHE A 53 7.23 -11.83 0.96
N SER A 54 7.19 -11.36 -0.30
CA SER A 54 6.13 -11.69 -1.26
C SER A 54 6.17 -13.17 -1.72
N SER A 55 7.34 -13.81 -1.65
CA SER A 55 7.53 -15.21 -2.02
C SER A 55 6.96 -16.17 -0.98
N VAL A 56 6.91 -15.78 0.30
CA VAL A 56 6.33 -16.56 1.40
C VAL A 56 4.83 -16.79 1.14
N LYS A 57 4.43 -18.01 0.78
CA LYS A 57 3.03 -18.30 0.42
C LYS A 57 2.14 -18.52 1.63
N SER A 58 2.68 -19.08 2.70
CA SER A 58 1.96 -19.28 3.94
C SER A 58 2.88 -19.09 5.13
N MET A 59 2.34 -18.51 6.20
CA MET A 59 3.03 -18.46 7.49
C MET A 59 2.05 -18.39 8.66
N SER A 60 2.50 -18.80 9.83
CA SER A 60 1.76 -18.66 11.08
C SER A 60 2.71 -18.30 12.21
N GLY A 61 2.19 -17.67 13.26
CA GLY A 61 2.99 -17.33 14.42
C GLY A 61 2.16 -16.62 15.47
N GLU A 62 2.86 -15.91 16.34
CA GLU A 62 2.26 -15.10 17.40
C GLU A 62 2.44 -13.62 17.07
N PHE A 63 1.52 -12.80 17.57
CA PHE A 63 1.59 -11.36 17.38
C PHE A 63 1.30 -10.61 18.66
N VAL A 64 1.83 -9.40 18.73
CA VAL A 64 1.42 -8.35 19.66
C VAL A 64 1.06 -7.12 18.83
N GLN A 65 -0.15 -6.62 19.03
CA GLN A 65 -0.64 -5.39 18.44
C GLN A 65 -0.65 -4.27 19.48
N PHE A 66 -0.12 -3.12 19.10
CA PHE A 66 -0.23 -1.85 19.80
C PHE A 66 -1.18 -0.95 19.01
N GLY A 67 -2.27 -0.54 19.65
CA GLY A 67 -3.20 0.42 19.06
C GLY A 67 -2.79 1.88 19.31
N PRO A 68 -3.56 2.84 18.76
CA PRO A 68 -3.18 4.24 18.75
C PRO A 68 -3.22 4.92 20.13
N LYS A 69 -3.79 4.28 21.16
CA LYS A 69 -3.79 4.77 22.54
C LYS A 69 -2.80 4.00 23.42
N GLY A 70 -1.93 3.17 22.83
CA GLY A 70 -0.96 2.33 23.52
C GLY A 70 -1.55 1.04 24.10
N GLU A 71 -2.81 0.72 23.80
CA GLU A 71 -3.42 -0.55 24.18
C GLU A 71 -2.70 -1.72 23.51
N GLN A 72 -2.38 -2.74 24.30
CA GLN A 72 -1.67 -3.92 23.84
C GLN A 72 -2.61 -5.12 23.81
N THR A 73 -2.65 -5.82 22.69
CA THR A 73 -3.40 -7.06 22.51
C THR A 73 -2.52 -8.10 21.81
N GLY A 74 -2.66 -9.37 22.18
CA GLY A 74 -1.86 -10.44 21.61
C GLY A 74 -2.73 -11.54 21.00
N GLY A 75 -2.07 -12.49 20.34
CA GLY A 75 -2.70 -13.71 19.90
C GLY A 75 -1.90 -14.45 18.84
N LYS A 76 -2.62 -15.22 18.02
CA LYS A 76 -2.04 -16.00 16.92
C LYS A 76 -2.51 -15.49 15.58
N PHE A 77 -1.60 -15.49 14.61
CA PHE A 77 -1.92 -15.12 13.24
C PHE A 77 -1.63 -16.26 12.27
N PHE A 78 -2.37 -16.25 11.17
CA PHE A 78 -2.22 -17.16 10.03
C PHE A 78 -2.30 -16.30 8.78
N LEU A 79 -1.41 -16.51 7.83
CA LEU A 79 -1.36 -15.79 6.57
C LEU A 79 -1.22 -16.78 5.43
N GLU A 80 -2.04 -16.63 4.40
CA GLU A 80 -1.92 -17.37 3.15
C GLU A 80 -2.12 -16.40 1.97
N ARG A 81 -1.12 -16.32 1.10
CA ARG A 81 -1.18 -15.45 -0.07
C ARG A 81 -1.96 -16.11 -1.22
N PRO A 82 -2.68 -15.32 -2.04
CA PRO A 82 -2.92 -13.88 -1.89
C PRO A 82 -4.03 -13.55 -0.89
N GLY A 83 -3.86 -12.44 -0.17
CA GLY A 83 -4.98 -11.74 0.46
C GLY A 83 -5.59 -12.38 1.70
N LYS A 84 -5.24 -13.63 2.06
CA LYS A 84 -5.83 -14.27 3.24
C LYS A 84 -4.98 -14.02 4.47
N ILE A 85 -5.64 -13.61 5.54
CA ILE A 85 -5.03 -13.47 6.85
C ILE A 85 -6.07 -13.73 7.92
N ARG A 86 -5.66 -14.26 9.05
CA ARG A 86 -6.51 -14.45 10.21
C ARG A 86 -5.74 -14.11 11.47
N PHE A 87 -6.29 -13.21 12.27
CA PHE A 87 -5.87 -12.93 13.63
C PHE A 87 -6.89 -13.52 14.59
N ASN A 88 -6.44 -14.38 15.49
CA ASN A 88 -7.19 -14.81 16.66
C ASN A 88 -6.59 -14.10 17.87
N TYR A 89 -7.32 -13.16 18.45
CA TYR A 89 -6.87 -12.44 19.63
C TYR A 89 -7.12 -13.28 20.88
N ASP A 90 -6.22 -13.14 21.85
CA ASP A 90 -6.33 -13.79 23.15
C ASP A 90 -7.48 -13.20 23.98
N GLY A 91 -7.93 -13.97 24.97
CA GLY A 91 -9.00 -13.59 25.88
C GLY A 91 -10.36 -14.21 25.54
N SER A 92 -11.38 -13.88 26.35
CA SER A 92 -12.69 -14.53 26.31
C SER A 92 -13.66 -13.95 25.27
N SER A 93 -13.31 -12.83 24.63
CA SER A 93 -14.18 -12.15 23.65
C SER A 93 -14.34 -12.92 22.34
N ASN A 94 -13.47 -13.91 22.08
CA ASN A 94 -13.31 -14.54 20.77
C ASN A 94 -13.19 -13.51 19.64
N PHE A 95 -12.43 -12.43 19.89
CA PHE A 95 -12.22 -11.38 18.90
C PHE A 95 -11.34 -11.91 17.76
N ARG A 96 -11.80 -11.76 16.52
CA ARG A 96 -11.12 -12.26 15.33
C ARG A 96 -11.17 -11.25 14.20
N VAL A 97 -10.08 -11.18 13.44
CA VAL A 97 -10.04 -10.46 12.16
C VAL A 97 -9.70 -11.50 11.10
N ILE A 98 -10.55 -11.67 10.10
CA ILE A 98 -10.39 -12.70 9.06
C ILE A 98 -10.51 -12.02 7.70
N SER A 99 -9.56 -12.28 6.81
CA SER A 99 -9.65 -11.99 5.39
C SER A 99 -9.60 -13.26 4.58
N ASP A 100 -10.53 -13.39 3.63
CA ASP A 100 -10.62 -14.50 2.68
C ASP A 100 -9.98 -14.19 1.32
N GLY A 101 -9.27 -13.06 1.21
CA GLY A 101 -8.70 -12.53 -0.02
C GLY A 101 -9.60 -11.58 -0.81
N LYS A 102 -10.88 -11.44 -0.43
CA LYS A 102 -11.83 -10.50 -1.05
C LYS A 102 -12.39 -9.51 -0.05
N SER A 103 -12.72 -9.98 1.14
CA SER A 103 -13.29 -9.20 2.24
C SER A 103 -12.44 -9.36 3.49
N VAL A 104 -12.66 -8.45 4.44
CA VAL A 104 -12.16 -8.52 5.81
C VAL A 104 -13.38 -8.45 6.71
N VAL A 105 -13.51 -9.41 7.62
CA VAL A 105 -14.52 -9.39 8.69
C VAL A 105 -13.83 -9.20 10.04
N ILE A 106 -14.41 -8.32 10.86
CA ILE A 106 -14.03 -8.09 12.25
C ILE A 106 -15.16 -8.63 13.11
N LEU A 107 -14.87 -9.71 13.84
CA LEU A 107 -15.84 -10.43 14.65
C LEU A 107 -15.56 -10.19 16.13
N ASN A 108 -16.57 -9.75 16.87
CA ASN A 108 -16.54 -9.72 18.33
C ASN A 108 -17.74 -10.48 18.87
N LYS A 109 -17.50 -11.74 19.31
CA LYS A 109 -18.58 -12.61 19.80
C LYS A 109 -19.20 -12.10 21.10
N LYS A 110 -18.41 -11.47 21.97
CA LYS A 110 -18.90 -10.92 23.26
C LYS A 110 -19.81 -9.71 23.06
N LEU A 111 -19.51 -8.86 22.09
CA LEU A 111 -20.33 -7.69 21.75
C LEU A 111 -21.40 -7.97 20.68
N ASN A 112 -21.43 -9.20 20.15
CA ASN A 112 -22.27 -9.59 19.03
C ASN A 112 -22.14 -8.63 17.82
N THR A 113 -20.90 -8.26 17.47
CA THR A 113 -20.62 -7.43 16.29
C THR A 113 -19.88 -8.20 15.22
N SER A 114 -20.14 -7.85 13.96
CA SER A 114 -19.62 -8.54 12.79
C SER A 114 -19.50 -7.56 11.62
N ASP A 115 -18.42 -6.77 11.60
CA ASP A 115 -18.22 -5.71 10.62
C ASP A 115 -17.49 -6.23 9.38
N LEU A 116 -18.01 -5.94 8.18
CA LEU A 116 -17.49 -6.47 6.91
C LEU A 116 -17.05 -5.35 5.98
N TYR A 117 -15.84 -5.45 5.45
CA TYR A 117 -15.26 -4.50 4.52
C TYR A 117 -14.64 -5.21 3.30
N PRO A 118 -14.66 -4.62 2.10
CA PRO A 118 -13.85 -5.13 0.99
C PRO A 118 -12.36 -5.01 1.32
N LEU A 119 -11.57 -6.07 1.12
CA LEU A 119 -10.12 -6.06 1.36
C LEU A 119 -9.42 -4.95 0.58
N SER A 120 -9.87 -4.72 -0.66
CA SER A 120 -9.37 -3.67 -1.55
C SER A 120 -9.51 -2.25 -1.01
N LYS A 121 -10.38 -2.04 -0.01
CA LYS A 121 -10.53 -0.76 0.65
C LYS A 121 -9.68 -0.64 1.90
N THR A 122 -9.15 -1.73 2.45
CA THR A 122 -8.38 -1.72 3.70
C THR A 122 -6.87 -1.52 3.45
N PRO A 123 -6.13 -0.92 4.39
CA PRO A 123 -4.66 -0.85 4.29
C PRO A 123 -3.97 -2.22 4.29
N LEU A 124 -4.63 -3.27 4.79
CA LEU A 124 -4.10 -4.65 4.82
C LEU A 124 -3.77 -5.19 3.43
N LYS A 125 -4.42 -4.69 2.37
CA LYS A 125 -4.11 -5.09 1.00
C LYS A 125 -2.61 -4.95 0.67
N LEU A 126 -1.96 -3.90 1.17
CA LEU A 126 -0.54 -3.64 0.88
C LEU A 126 0.40 -4.71 1.47
N LEU A 127 -0.02 -5.38 2.54
CA LEU A 127 0.74 -6.45 3.18
C LEU A 127 0.52 -7.81 2.49
N LEU A 128 -0.69 -8.03 1.97
CA LEU A 128 -1.19 -9.34 1.54
C LEU A 128 -1.20 -9.54 0.03
N ASP A 129 -0.85 -8.50 -0.74
CA ASP A 129 -0.74 -8.59 -2.19
C ASP A 129 0.33 -9.61 -2.60
N ASN A 130 0.14 -10.23 -3.78
CA ASN A 130 1.03 -11.26 -4.31
C ASN A 130 2.47 -10.78 -4.53
N ARG A 131 2.63 -9.47 -4.70
CA ARG A 131 3.91 -8.81 -4.91
C ARG A 131 3.84 -7.43 -4.29
N ILE A 132 4.86 -7.11 -3.51
CA ILE A 132 5.12 -5.75 -3.07
C ILE A 132 5.98 -5.08 -4.14
N ASP A 133 5.34 -4.33 -5.02
CA ASP A 133 6.05 -3.53 -6.02
C ASP A 133 6.52 -2.23 -5.38
N LEU A 134 7.84 -2.13 -5.18
CA LEU A 134 8.45 -0.88 -4.72
C LEU A 134 8.54 0.15 -5.85
N SER A 135 8.38 -0.25 -7.12
CA SER A 135 8.38 0.67 -8.25
C SER A 135 7.08 1.48 -8.36
N GLY A 136 7.09 2.58 -9.14
CA GLY A 136 5.85 3.30 -9.48
C GLY A 136 5.31 4.27 -8.42
N GLY A 137 6.17 4.82 -7.56
CA GLY A 137 5.83 5.98 -6.70
C GLY A 137 5.01 5.68 -5.45
N ARG A 138 4.78 4.40 -5.13
CA ARG A 138 4.14 3.98 -3.86
C ARG A 138 5.10 4.01 -2.68
N VAL A 139 6.40 3.81 -2.92
CA VAL A 139 7.44 3.93 -1.90
C VAL A 139 7.57 5.38 -1.46
N LYS A 140 7.45 5.60 -0.15
CA LYS A 140 7.71 6.88 0.49
C LYS A 140 9.14 6.98 0.99
N SER A 141 9.64 5.91 1.58
CA SER A 141 11.01 5.84 2.06
C SER A 141 11.47 4.40 2.18
N VAL A 142 12.78 4.23 2.06
CA VAL A 142 13.50 3.02 2.42
C VAL A 142 14.65 3.47 3.32
N LYS A 143 14.80 2.84 4.48
CA LYS A 143 15.91 3.06 5.40
C LYS A 143 16.59 1.73 5.67
N GLU A 144 17.87 1.65 5.36
CA GLU A 144 18.71 0.46 5.61
C GLU A 144 19.65 0.80 6.77
N GLU A 145 19.56 0.01 7.83
CA GLU A 145 20.41 0.05 9.02
C GLU A 145 20.95 -1.36 9.27
N ASP A 146 22.03 -1.49 10.05
CA ASP A 146 22.71 -2.77 10.27
C ASP A 146 21.80 -3.83 10.90
N ASP A 147 20.86 -3.40 11.75
CA ASP A 147 19.94 -4.28 12.46
C ASP A 147 18.55 -4.36 11.84
N LEU A 148 18.21 -3.43 10.91
CA LEU A 148 16.86 -3.33 10.38
C LEU A 148 16.79 -2.66 9.00
N THR A 149 15.96 -3.22 8.12
CA THR A 149 15.49 -2.51 6.92
C THR A 149 14.04 -2.09 7.09
N THR A 150 13.78 -0.78 6.96
CA THR A 150 12.43 -0.20 7.02
C THR A 150 11.96 0.20 5.63
N ILE A 151 10.79 -0.28 5.22
CA ILE A 151 10.15 0.06 3.94
C ILE A 151 8.81 0.72 4.24
N GLN A 152 8.63 1.97 3.80
CA GLN A 152 7.37 2.68 3.91
C GLN A 152 6.69 2.80 2.55
N LEU A 153 5.45 2.33 2.49
CA LEU A 153 4.58 2.41 1.33
C LEU A 153 3.35 3.27 1.64
N SER A 154 2.82 3.93 0.62
CA SER A 154 1.54 4.62 0.68
C SER A 154 0.61 4.10 -0.39
N ASP A 155 -0.68 4.01 -0.08
CA ASP A 155 -1.71 3.75 -1.07
C ASP A 155 -2.87 4.73 -0.93
N LYS A 156 -3.53 5.00 -2.05
CA LYS A 156 -4.77 5.77 -2.07
C LYS A 156 -5.91 4.81 -1.78
N SER A 157 -6.25 4.64 -0.50
CA SER A 157 -7.37 3.83 -0.05
C SER A 157 -8.66 4.66 0.03
N VAL A 158 -9.82 3.99 -0.01
CA VAL A 158 -11.13 4.60 0.26
C VAL A 158 -11.23 5.15 1.69
N PHE A 159 -10.41 4.68 2.63
CA PHE A 159 -10.27 5.25 3.98
C PHE A 159 -9.28 6.43 4.04
N GLY A 160 -8.84 6.97 2.90
CA GLY A 160 -7.87 8.05 2.78
C GLY A 160 -6.45 7.55 2.52
N ASN A 161 -5.47 8.47 2.63
CA ASN A 161 -4.05 8.16 2.41
C ASN A 161 -3.52 7.36 3.60
N ALA A 162 -3.64 6.04 3.55
CA ALA A 162 -3.03 5.15 4.52
C ALA A 162 -1.55 4.91 4.16
N ARG A 163 -0.71 4.80 5.19
CA ARG A 163 0.69 4.39 5.05
C ARG A 163 0.87 3.06 5.76
N ILE A 164 1.71 2.21 5.17
CA ILE A 164 2.21 1.01 5.83
C ILE A 164 3.73 1.14 5.93
N THR A 165 4.25 0.95 7.14
CA THR A 165 5.68 0.90 7.41
C THR A 165 6.01 -0.52 7.83
N MET A 166 6.88 -1.21 7.10
CA MET A 166 7.29 -2.59 7.39
C MET A 166 8.75 -2.62 7.80
N MET A 167 9.07 -3.45 8.78
CA MET A 167 10.39 -3.57 9.39
C MET A 167 10.86 -5.02 9.23
N PHE A 168 11.98 -5.19 8.56
CA PHE A 168 12.55 -6.48 8.18
C PHE A 168 13.93 -6.66 8.81
N ASP A 169 14.24 -7.91 9.13
CA ASP A 169 15.58 -8.34 9.48
C ASP A 169 16.46 -8.36 8.21
N PRO A 170 17.55 -7.59 8.13
CA PRO A 170 18.33 -7.46 6.91
C PRO A 170 19.15 -8.71 6.56
N LYS A 171 19.32 -9.66 7.50
CA LYS A 171 20.11 -10.88 7.29
C LYS A 171 19.24 -12.04 6.81
N SER A 172 18.06 -12.19 7.41
CA SER A 172 17.10 -13.26 7.11
C SER A 172 15.97 -12.84 6.16
N TYR A 173 15.78 -11.54 5.96
CA TYR A 173 14.67 -10.93 5.20
C TYR A 173 13.28 -11.17 5.81
N GLU A 174 13.21 -11.71 7.01
CA GLU A 174 11.97 -11.96 7.73
C GLU A 174 11.30 -10.64 8.13
N LEU A 175 9.97 -10.57 7.96
CA LEU A 175 9.16 -9.49 8.51
C LEU A 175 9.12 -9.61 10.04
N ARG A 176 9.47 -8.53 10.74
CA ARG A 176 9.41 -8.46 12.22
C ARG A 176 8.17 -7.70 12.69
N GLN A 177 7.85 -6.62 11.99
CA GLN A 177 6.81 -5.69 12.40
C GLN A 177 6.24 -4.95 11.20
N TRP A 178 4.96 -4.58 11.27
CA TRP A 178 4.42 -3.53 10.44
C TRP A 178 3.57 -2.55 11.24
N THR A 179 3.48 -1.31 10.76
CA THR A 179 2.65 -0.25 11.30
C THR A 179 1.75 0.27 10.20
N ILE A 180 0.45 0.30 10.47
CA ILE A 180 -0.55 0.95 9.62
C ILE A 180 -0.85 2.30 10.23
N THR A 181 -0.61 3.37 9.46
CA THR A 181 -1.06 4.72 9.78
C THR A 181 -2.30 5.03 8.98
N ASP A 182 -3.42 5.31 9.64
CA ASP A 182 -4.66 5.71 8.97
C ASP A 182 -4.63 7.17 8.47
N ALA A 183 -5.69 7.62 7.81
CA ALA A 183 -5.78 8.99 7.29
C ALA A 183 -5.87 10.08 8.38
N GLN A 184 -6.14 9.71 9.63
CA GLN A 184 -6.11 10.60 10.79
C GLN A 184 -4.72 10.66 11.45
N GLY A 185 -3.75 9.89 10.93
CA GLY A 185 -2.41 9.79 11.52
C GLY A 185 -2.34 8.86 12.73
N LYS A 186 -3.35 8.02 12.94
CA LYS A 186 -3.34 7.05 14.05
C LYS A 186 -2.61 5.79 13.62
N ASP A 187 -1.68 5.38 14.46
CA ASP A 187 -0.84 4.20 14.22
C ASP A 187 -1.43 2.96 14.89
N THR A 188 -1.43 1.85 14.16
CA THR A 188 -1.62 0.51 14.69
C THR A 188 -0.42 -0.33 14.28
N THR A 189 0.34 -0.79 15.27
CA THR A 189 1.56 -1.57 15.06
C THR A 189 1.32 -3.01 15.40
N VAL A 190 1.80 -3.93 14.57
CA VAL A 190 1.76 -5.37 14.82
C VAL A 190 3.18 -5.91 14.73
N MET A 191 3.65 -6.49 15.83
CA MET A 191 4.90 -7.24 15.92
C MET A 191 4.60 -8.72 15.82
N ILE A 192 5.41 -9.47 15.08
CA ILE A 192 5.26 -10.92 14.93
C ILE A 192 6.51 -11.67 15.39
N PHE A 193 6.30 -12.84 15.96
CA PHE A 193 7.36 -13.70 16.49
C PHE A 193 6.92 -15.17 16.43
N ASN A 194 7.87 -16.08 16.68
CA ASN A 194 7.67 -17.53 16.56
C ASN A 194 7.08 -17.94 15.19
N VAL A 195 7.53 -17.26 14.12
CA VAL A 195 7.00 -17.42 12.77
C VAL A 195 7.46 -18.76 12.19
N LYS A 196 6.51 -19.46 11.56
CA LYS A 196 6.74 -20.67 10.76
C LYS A 196 6.17 -20.43 9.38
N GLU A 197 7.01 -20.61 8.36
CA GLU A 197 6.63 -20.49 6.96
C GLU A 197 6.30 -21.85 6.34
N GLY A 198 5.63 -21.85 5.18
CA GLY A 198 5.30 -23.07 4.43
C GLY A 198 4.26 -23.96 5.14
N VAL A 199 3.47 -23.38 6.04
CA VAL A 199 2.43 -24.11 6.79
C VAL A 199 1.23 -24.40 5.88
N SER A 200 0.65 -25.60 6.03
CA SER A 200 -0.61 -25.96 5.37
C SER A 200 -1.79 -25.65 6.29
N PHE A 201 -2.86 -25.08 5.72
CA PHE A 201 -4.07 -24.73 6.46
C PHE A 201 -5.25 -25.55 5.99
N ALA A 202 -6.19 -25.81 6.89
CA ALA A 202 -7.48 -26.39 6.52
C ALA A 202 -8.24 -25.41 5.60
N PRO A 203 -9.03 -25.89 4.61
CA PRO A 203 -9.68 -25.04 3.61
C PRO A 203 -10.56 -23.93 4.18
N ASP A 204 -11.11 -24.13 5.37
CA ASP A 204 -12.02 -23.22 6.07
C ASP A 204 -11.30 -22.24 7.03
N THR A 205 -9.97 -22.31 7.15
CA THR A 205 -9.19 -21.48 8.09
C THR A 205 -9.47 -19.98 7.92
N PHE A 206 -9.67 -19.56 6.68
CA PHE A 206 -9.90 -18.16 6.29
C PHE A 206 -11.33 -17.88 5.80
N ALA A 207 -12.26 -18.84 5.97
CA ALA A 207 -13.62 -18.69 5.48
C ALA A 207 -14.38 -17.61 6.28
N ILE A 208 -15.11 -16.77 5.56
CA ILE A 208 -16.04 -15.79 6.13
C ILE A 208 -17.47 -16.31 5.93
N ASP A 209 -18.22 -16.45 7.01
CA ASP A 209 -19.66 -16.75 6.93
C ASP A 209 -20.45 -15.45 6.66
N TYR A 210 -20.66 -15.18 5.37
CA TYR A 210 -21.41 -14.02 4.91
C TYR A 210 -22.90 -14.05 5.30
N THR A 211 -23.48 -15.24 5.51
CA THR A 211 -24.88 -15.36 5.92
C THR A 211 -25.02 -14.97 7.39
N ALA A 212 -24.18 -15.55 8.27
CA ALA A 212 -24.14 -15.17 9.68
C ALA A 212 -23.81 -13.68 9.86
N ASN A 213 -22.89 -13.14 9.06
CA ASN A 213 -22.58 -11.70 9.08
C ASN A 213 -23.82 -10.83 8.80
N ARG A 214 -24.62 -11.18 7.78
CA ARG A 214 -25.86 -10.44 7.46
C ARG A 214 -26.87 -10.54 8.60
N GLU A 215 -27.06 -11.72 9.18
CA GLU A 215 -28.01 -11.93 10.27
C GLU A 215 -27.69 -11.11 11.51
N VAL A 216 -26.41 -11.01 11.89
CA VAL A 216 -25.98 -10.17 13.03
C VAL A 216 -26.30 -8.70 12.75
N ASN A 217 -26.02 -8.23 11.53
CA ASN A 217 -26.20 -6.83 11.17
C ASN A 217 -27.65 -6.42 10.87
N THR A 218 -28.54 -7.36 10.57
CA THR A 218 -29.98 -7.08 10.43
C THR A 218 -30.72 -7.10 11.76
N LYS A 219 -30.35 -7.99 12.70
CA LYS A 219 -30.96 -8.06 14.04
C LYS A 219 -30.61 -6.89 14.95
N THR A 220 -29.50 -6.19 14.65
CA THR A 220 -28.99 -5.08 15.47
C THR A 220 -29.52 -3.71 15.00
N ARG A 221 -30.26 -3.66 13.88
CA ARG A 221 -30.95 -2.45 13.38
C ARG A 221 -32.41 -2.44 13.82
#